data_AF-A0A939UR32-F1
#
_entry.id   AF-A0A939UR32-F1
#
_cell.length_a   1.000
_cell.length_b   1.000
_cell.length_c   1.000
_cell.angle_alpha   90.00
_cell.angle_beta   90.00
_cell.angle_gamma   90.00
#
_symmetry.space_group_name_H-M   'P 1'
#
loop_
_entity.id
_entity.type
_entity.pdbx_description
1 polymer ?
#
loop_
_entity_poly.entity_id
_entity_poly.type
_entity_poly.pdbx_seq_one_letter_code
_entity_poly.pdbx_strand_id
1 'polypeptide(L)'
;MKILVINGPNLNMLGIREPGIYGRGTYGELCRQITDHAARLGIEAELYQSNHEGDLVDRIQQAFHRADGIVINPGAYTHTSVALLDALKAVDLPAVEVHISKVEEREDFRQISYIRAACLKTITGRGFDGYTEAMSFLAGLLGAPGRTVYIKPGKASGAVTAPPSKSMAHRLLIAAFLAEECGGRKCRIGNLAPSEDILATEGCIEAVKKYRRGGADSLVLNAGESGSTLRFFIPWALTLSEKVTFTGADRLFARPLSVYEDICAEKGFVFEKGPRSLTVRGSLAAGTYRMRGDVSSQFATGLLFALPLMDGDSRIEFTTPPESLPYIRMTLQVLTLFGIRVLQQEGALVIPGGQKYISRDADAEGDWSNAAFLEALNLFGGSVKTEGLDPDSLQGDKVCVEYFARLAAGFGEMDISQCPDLGPVLFAAAAGLHGGRFTGTKRLSIKESDRTRAMAEELAGFGISCLAEDNAFTVFPGSLKAPAEPLRGHNDHRIVMALATLLTLTGGAVSGAEAVRKSWPDYFDTLKKLGVNVYAVDK
;
A
#
# COMPACT_ATOMS: atom_id res chain seq x y z
N MET A 1 20.34 14.17 -5.41
CA MET A 1 19.73 13.36 -6.48
C MET A 1 19.44 14.26 -7.67
N LYS A 2 19.76 13.80 -8.87
CA LYS A 2 19.59 14.52 -10.13
C LYS A 2 18.92 13.63 -11.18
N ILE A 3 17.79 14.10 -11.72
CA ILE A 3 17.07 13.44 -12.82
C ILE A 3 17.24 14.26 -14.09
N LEU A 4 17.65 13.60 -15.17
CA LEU A 4 17.68 14.19 -16.50
C LEU A 4 16.35 13.94 -17.21
N VAL A 5 15.68 14.99 -17.65
CA VAL A 5 14.42 14.94 -18.39
C VAL A 5 14.65 15.33 -19.85
N ILE A 6 14.53 14.36 -20.75
CA ILE A 6 14.83 14.49 -22.17
C ILE A 6 13.55 14.49 -22.98
N ASN A 7 13.41 15.47 -23.87
CA ASN A 7 12.28 15.62 -24.78
C ASN A 7 12.76 15.60 -26.23
N GLY A 8 12.18 14.68 -27.01
CA GLY A 8 12.52 14.48 -28.41
C GLY A 8 11.86 15.48 -29.35
N PRO A 9 11.79 15.15 -30.65
CA PRO A 9 11.38 16.07 -31.68
C PRO A 9 9.94 16.55 -31.52
N ASN A 10 9.75 17.85 -31.78
CA ASN A 10 8.51 18.60 -31.77
C ASN A 10 7.88 18.83 -30.39
N LEU A 11 8.49 18.38 -29.30
CA LEU A 11 7.98 18.68 -27.94
C LEU A 11 8.14 20.16 -27.59
N ASN A 12 9.06 20.88 -28.23
CA ASN A 12 9.14 22.34 -28.15
C ASN A 12 7.92 23.06 -28.74
N MET A 13 7.09 22.38 -29.55
CA MET A 13 5.93 22.97 -30.23
C MET A 13 4.60 22.72 -29.50
N LEU A 14 4.64 22.23 -28.25
CA LEU A 14 3.45 22.05 -27.41
C LEU A 14 2.69 23.38 -27.24
N GLY A 15 1.36 23.30 -27.22
CA GLY A 15 0.46 24.46 -27.15
C GLY A 15 0.12 25.08 -28.52
N ILE A 16 0.92 24.80 -29.56
CA ILE A 16 0.68 25.24 -30.94
C ILE A 16 0.24 24.05 -31.81
N ARG A 17 0.88 22.89 -31.61
CA ARG A 17 0.66 21.69 -32.43
C ARG A 17 -0.45 20.80 -31.88
N GLU A 18 -1.38 20.40 -32.77
CA GLU A 18 -2.40 19.35 -32.53
C GLU A 18 -3.03 19.40 -31.11
N PRO A 19 -3.61 20.54 -30.68
CA PRO A 19 -4.03 20.75 -29.29
C PRO A 19 -5.12 19.79 -28.81
N GLY A 20 -5.84 19.13 -29.73
CA GLY A 20 -6.79 18.06 -29.41
C GLY A 20 -6.14 16.75 -28.93
N ILE A 21 -4.86 16.51 -29.26
CA ILE A 21 -4.13 15.27 -28.91
C ILE A 21 -3.17 15.49 -27.73
N TYR A 22 -2.48 16.64 -27.70
CA TYR A 22 -1.46 16.91 -26.67
C TYR A 22 -1.92 17.90 -25.59
N GLY A 23 -3.17 18.38 -25.68
CA GLY A 23 -3.69 19.42 -24.82
C GLY A 23 -3.24 20.83 -25.25
N ARG A 24 -3.69 21.84 -24.50
CA ARG A 24 -3.38 23.25 -24.76
C ARG A 24 -2.12 23.75 -24.02
N GLY A 25 -1.51 22.90 -23.20
CA GLY A 25 -0.34 23.26 -22.41
C GLY A 25 0.89 23.51 -23.28
N THR A 26 1.70 24.49 -22.92
CA THR A 26 2.95 24.85 -23.63
C THR A 26 4.15 24.08 -23.10
N TYR A 27 5.25 24.02 -23.87
CA TYR A 27 6.50 23.43 -23.39
C TYR A 27 7.04 24.16 -22.14
N GLY A 28 6.84 25.47 -22.05
CA GLY A 28 7.23 26.25 -20.86
C GLY A 28 6.44 25.86 -19.60
N GLU A 29 5.16 25.54 -19.75
CA GLU A 29 4.32 25.04 -18.63
C GLU A 29 4.74 23.63 -18.21
N LEU A 30 5.08 22.76 -19.17
CA LEU A 30 5.66 21.45 -18.88
C LEU A 30 6.96 21.57 -18.07
N CYS A 31 7.89 22.41 -18.53
CA CYS A 31 9.15 22.67 -17.81
C CYS A 31 8.89 23.18 -16.39
N ARG A 32 7.97 24.14 -16.22
CA ARG A 32 7.60 24.66 -14.90
C ARG A 32 7.05 23.57 -14.00
N GLN A 33 6.13 22.75 -14.49
CA GLN A 33 5.55 21.64 -13.72
C GLN A 33 6.60 20.61 -13.30
N ILE A 34 7.55 20.30 -14.18
CA ILE A 34 8.68 19.42 -13.86
C ILE A 34 9.56 20.04 -12.77
N THR A 35 9.96 21.31 -12.91
CA THR A 35 10.81 21.99 -11.93
C THR A 35 10.13 22.14 -10.57
N ASP A 36 8.85 22.53 -10.54
CA ASP A 36 8.06 22.66 -9.31
C ASP A 36 7.88 21.30 -8.60
N HIS A 37 7.78 20.22 -9.38
CA HIS A 37 7.71 18.87 -8.83
C HIS A 37 9.08 18.37 -8.33
N ALA A 38 10.16 18.67 -9.05
CA ALA A 38 11.53 18.39 -8.61
C ALA A 38 11.81 19.03 -7.24
N ALA A 39 11.44 20.31 -7.09
CA ALA A 39 11.57 21.04 -5.84
C ALA A 39 10.77 20.39 -4.71
N ARG A 40 9.52 19.99 -4.97
CA ARG A 40 8.68 19.27 -3.99
C ARG A 40 9.27 17.91 -3.56
N LEU A 41 10.03 17.26 -4.44
CA LEU A 41 10.73 16.01 -4.14
C LEU A 41 12.12 16.21 -3.53
N GLY A 42 12.62 17.46 -3.43
CA GLY A 42 13.97 17.74 -2.97
C GLY A 42 15.07 17.21 -3.91
N ILE A 43 14.80 17.16 -5.22
CA ILE A 43 15.73 16.66 -6.24
C ILE A 43 16.02 17.72 -7.31
N GLU A 44 17.15 17.59 -8.00
CA GLU A 44 17.48 18.42 -9.17
C GLU A 44 16.87 17.80 -10.43
N ALA A 45 16.22 18.62 -11.26
CA ALA A 45 15.76 18.21 -12.59
C ALA A 45 16.51 19.01 -13.66
N GLU A 46 17.23 18.31 -14.53
CA GLU A 46 17.86 18.89 -15.71
C GLU A 46 16.98 18.66 -16.93
N LEU A 47 16.53 19.74 -17.58
CA LEU A 47 15.63 19.69 -18.71
C LEU A 47 16.42 19.82 -20.02
N TYR A 48 16.18 18.90 -20.96
CA TYR A 48 16.74 18.97 -22.30
C TYR A 48 15.70 18.68 -23.36
N GLN A 49 15.77 19.41 -24.49
CA GLN A 49 14.95 19.16 -25.66
C GLN A 49 15.81 19.32 -26.91
N SER A 50 15.67 18.38 -27.86
CA SER A 50 16.21 18.55 -29.21
C SER A 50 15.32 17.87 -30.25
N ASN A 51 15.38 18.39 -31.47
CA ASN A 51 14.78 17.79 -32.66
C ASN A 51 15.73 16.82 -33.39
N HIS A 52 16.98 16.73 -32.98
CA HIS A 52 17.99 15.89 -33.61
C HIS A 52 18.28 14.65 -32.75
N GLU A 53 18.22 13.47 -33.37
CA GLU A 53 18.49 12.19 -32.69
C GLU A 53 19.88 12.14 -32.05
N GLY A 54 20.92 12.60 -32.77
CA GLY A 54 22.30 12.64 -32.27
C GLY A 54 22.44 13.46 -30.98
N ASP A 55 21.83 14.63 -30.92
CA ASP A 55 21.86 15.48 -29.73
C ASP A 55 21.26 14.80 -28.50
N LEU A 56 20.21 13.99 -28.70
CA LEU A 56 19.55 13.25 -27.63
C LEU A 56 20.41 12.08 -27.18
N VAL A 57 21.06 11.37 -28.11
CA VAL A 57 22.04 10.31 -27.82
C VAL A 57 23.22 10.87 -27.02
N ASP A 58 23.83 11.96 -27.48
CA ASP A 58 24.95 12.61 -26.82
C ASP A 58 24.56 13.07 -25.41
N ARG A 59 23.35 13.61 -25.27
CA ARG A 59 22.83 14.04 -23.97
C ARG A 59 22.63 12.87 -23.00
N ILE A 60 22.14 11.72 -23.48
CA ILE A 60 22.02 10.50 -22.65
C ILE A 60 23.41 10.05 -22.20
N GLN A 61 24.39 9.99 -23.10
CA GLN A 61 25.76 9.57 -22.76
C GLN A 61 26.41 10.52 -21.75
N GLN A 62 26.19 11.83 -21.88
CA GLN A 62 26.66 12.82 -20.93
C GLN A 62 26.02 12.69 -19.54
N ALA A 63 24.89 11.98 -19.40
CA ALA A 63 24.25 11.74 -18.11
C ALA A 63 25.02 10.71 -17.26
N PHE A 64 25.87 9.89 -17.89
CA PHE A 64 26.67 8.88 -17.21
C PHE A 64 27.54 9.53 -16.13
N HIS A 65 27.44 9.05 -14.89
CA HIS A 65 28.06 9.63 -13.68
C HIS A 65 27.65 11.07 -13.32
N ARG A 66 26.64 11.65 -13.99
CA ARG A 66 26.17 13.03 -13.73
C ARG A 66 24.70 13.11 -13.34
N ALA A 67 23.90 12.09 -13.67
CA ALA A 67 22.52 11.94 -13.24
C ALA A 67 22.30 10.58 -12.58
N ASP A 68 21.29 10.49 -11.70
CA ASP A 68 20.89 9.26 -11.02
C ASP A 68 19.77 8.52 -11.76
N GLY A 69 19.02 9.21 -12.64
CA GLY A 69 17.95 8.63 -13.44
C GLY A 69 17.53 9.50 -14.62
N ILE A 70 16.77 8.91 -15.55
CA ILE A 70 16.35 9.56 -16.81
C ILE A 70 14.83 9.47 -16.98
N VAL A 71 14.18 10.59 -17.23
CA VAL A 71 12.81 10.63 -17.77
C VAL A 71 12.92 11.00 -19.25
N ILE A 72 12.38 10.19 -20.15
CA ILE A 72 12.51 10.43 -21.59
C ILE A 72 11.16 10.38 -22.29
N ASN A 73 10.85 11.44 -23.04
CA ASN A 73 9.81 11.43 -24.06
C ASN A 73 10.48 11.51 -25.43
N PRO A 74 10.67 10.38 -26.15
CA PRO A 74 11.41 10.38 -27.41
C PRO A 74 10.63 10.99 -28.59
N GLY A 75 9.37 11.40 -28.41
CA GLY A 75 8.53 11.92 -29.50
C GLY A 75 8.40 10.91 -30.64
N ALA A 76 8.66 11.35 -31.88
CA ALA A 76 8.61 10.46 -33.04
C ALA A 76 9.67 9.33 -33.00
N TYR A 77 10.80 9.56 -32.34
CA TYR A 77 11.90 8.58 -32.27
C TYR A 77 11.59 7.34 -31.43
N THR A 78 10.51 7.40 -30.65
CA THR A 78 9.94 6.24 -29.96
C THR A 78 9.81 5.04 -30.88
N HIS A 79 9.38 5.30 -32.12
CA HIS A 79 8.99 4.29 -33.09
C HIS A 79 10.10 3.94 -34.08
N THR A 80 11.26 4.62 -34.03
CA THR A 80 12.28 4.50 -35.08
C THR A 80 13.70 4.36 -34.55
N SER A 81 14.00 4.83 -33.34
CA SER A 81 15.38 4.98 -32.87
C SER A 81 15.86 3.78 -32.08
N VAL A 82 16.68 2.96 -32.73
CA VAL A 82 17.54 1.99 -32.04
C VAL A 82 18.74 2.68 -31.37
N ALA A 83 19.18 3.83 -31.92
CA ALA A 83 20.31 4.57 -31.36
C ALA A 83 20.05 5.09 -29.93
N LEU A 84 18.84 5.61 -29.66
CA LEU A 84 18.45 6.02 -28.30
C LEU A 84 18.30 4.83 -27.36
N LEU A 85 17.82 3.69 -27.85
CA LEU A 85 17.76 2.46 -27.08
C LEU A 85 19.17 2.02 -26.62
N ASP A 86 20.12 1.98 -27.56
CA ASP A 86 21.50 1.58 -27.25
C ASP A 86 22.19 2.59 -26.34
N ALA A 87 21.94 3.89 -26.51
CA ALA A 87 22.46 4.92 -25.62
C ALA A 87 21.97 4.75 -24.17
N LEU A 88 20.68 4.46 -23.97
CA LEU A 88 20.12 4.21 -22.63
C LEU A 88 20.70 2.95 -22.00
N LYS A 89 20.85 1.87 -22.77
CA LYS A 89 21.49 0.63 -22.30
C LYS A 89 22.97 0.83 -21.95
N ALA A 90 23.67 1.68 -22.69
CA ALA A 90 25.10 1.93 -22.47
C ALA A 90 25.36 2.67 -21.15
N VAL A 91 24.47 3.58 -20.74
CA VAL A 91 24.63 4.32 -19.48
C VAL A 91 24.07 3.59 -18.25
N ASP A 92 23.16 2.61 -18.47
CA ASP A 92 22.55 1.76 -17.43
C ASP A 92 21.96 2.54 -16.23
N LEU A 93 21.44 3.74 -16.49
CA LEU A 93 20.73 4.53 -15.49
C LEU A 93 19.25 4.16 -15.46
N PRO A 94 18.60 4.11 -14.27
CA PRO A 94 17.16 3.94 -14.16
C PRO A 94 16.38 4.95 -15.02
N ALA A 95 15.69 4.45 -16.04
CA ALA A 95 14.98 5.26 -17.02
C ALA A 95 13.46 5.02 -17.01
N VAL A 96 12.67 6.08 -17.21
CA VAL A 96 11.22 6.03 -17.39
C VAL A 96 10.84 6.72 -18.70
N GLU A 97 10.13 6.00 -19.56
CA GLU A 97 9.58 6.52 -20.80
C GLU A 97 8.24 7.23 -20.52
N VAL A 98 8.03 8.42 -21.09
CA VAL A 98 6.80 9.20 -20.92
C VAL A 98 6.24 9.63 -22.27
N HIS A 99 4.91 9.49 -22.41
CA HIS A 99 4.13 10.01 -23.53
C HIS A 99 2.94 10.82 -23.01
N ILE A 100 2.80 12.04 -23.53
CA ILE A 100 1.70 12.95 -23.17
C ILE A 100 0.35 12.33 -23.55
N SER A 101 0.26 11.73 -24.73
CA SER A 101 -0.93 11.03 -25.24
C SER A 101 -0.77 9.51 -25.13
N LYS A 102 -1.90 8.79 -25.25
CA LYS A 102 -1.91 7.33 -25.26
C LYS A 102 -1.43 6.84 -26.61
N VAL A 103 -0.20 6.37 -26.70
CA VAL A 103 0.38 5.89 -27.96
C VAL A 103 -0.31 4.61 -28.46
N GLU A 104 -0.91 3.85 -27.56
CA GLU A 104 -1.70 2.63 -27.80
C GLU A 104 -3.05 2.88 -28.48
N GLU A 105 -3.60 4.09 -28.40
CA GLU A 105 -4.84 4.48 -29.08
C GLU A 105 -4.58 5.16 -30.43
N ARG A 106 -3.32 5.16 -30.88
CA ARG A 106 -2.87 5.79 -32.12
C ARG A 106 -2.60 4.77 -33.23
N GLU A 107 -2.24 5.28 -34.40
CA GLU A 107 -1.93 4.51 -35.60
C GLU A 107 -0.90 3.40 -35.30
N ASP A 108 -1.00 2.24 -35.95
CA ASP A 108 -0.22 1.01 -35.62
C ASP A 108 1.28 1.26 -35.43
N PHE A 109 1.89 2.07 -36.30
CA PHE A 109 3.32 2.37 -36.20
C PHE A 109 3.69 3.15 -34.92
N ARG A 110 2.76 3.89 -34.33
CA ARG A 110 2.95 4.63 -33.07
C ARG A 110 2.80 3.75 -31.83
N GLN A 111 2.34 2.52 -31.97
CA GLN A 111 2.21 1.60 -30.85
C GLN A 111 3.54 0.89 -30.52
N ILE A 112 4.51 0.95 -31.45
CA ILE A 112 5.83 0.34 -31.29
C ILE A 112 6.77 1.29 -30.54
N SER A 113 7.34 0.86 -29.42
CA SER A 113 8.41 1.60 -28.74
C SER A 113 9.67 0.74 -28.66
N TYR A 114 10.73 1.15 -29.36
CA TYR A 114 12.05 0.54 -29.21
C TYR A 114 12.66 0.89 -27.85
N ILE A 115 12.38 2.10 -27.37
CA ILE A 115 12.97 2.69 -26.16
C ILE A 115 12.49 1.98 -24.90
N ARG A 116 11.26 1.45 -24.91
CA ARG A 116 10.65 0.72 -23.80
C ARG A 116 11.54 -0.39 -23.25
N ALA A 117 12.34 -1.05 -24.10
CA ALA A 117 13.22 -2.13 -23.71
C ALA A 117 14.39 -1.71 -22.79
N ALA A 118 14.69 -0.41 -22.68
CA ALA A 118 15.68 0.13 -21.74
C ALA A 118 15.06 0.90 -20.55
N CYS A 119 13.73 0.99 -20.47
CA CYS A 119 13.05 1.74 -19.42
C CYS A 119 12.45 0.78 -18.38
N LEU A 120 12.52 1.17 -17.11
CA LEU A 120 11.89 0.45 -15.99
C LEU A 120 10.37 0.57 -15.99
N LYS A 121 9.86 1.66 -16.56
CA LYS A 121 8.43 1.96 -16.64
C LYS A 121 8.16 2.81 -17.89
N THR A 122 6.97 2.65 -18.47
CA THR A 122 6.43 3.55 -19.49
C THR A 122 5.11 4.14 -19.00
N ILE A 123 4.96 5.47 -19.13
CA ILE A 123 3.77 6.21 -18.71
C ILE A 123 3.18 6.91 -19.94
N THR A 124 1.95 6.57 -20.32
CA THR A 124 1.27 7.08 -21.52
C THR A 124 -0.05 7.76 -21.16
N GLY A 125 -0.44 8.79 -21.91
CA GLY A 125 -1.79 9.37 -21.83
C GLY A 125 -2.11 10.17 -20.58
N ARG A 126 -1.09 10.55 -19.82
CA ARG A 126 -1.24 11.27 -18.53
C ARG A 126 -1.02 12.77 -18.67
N GLY A 127 -0.93 13.29 -19.90
CA GLY A 127 -0.58 14.69 -20.12
C GLY A 127 0.79 15.02 -19.52
N PHE A 128 0.90 16.19 -18.90
CA PHE A 128 2.12 16.60 -18.18
C PHE A 128 2.30 15.85 -16.85
N ASP A 129 1.22 15.37 -16.23
CA ASP A 129 1.30 14.62 -14.97
C ASP A 129 2.13 13.34 -15.12
N GLY A 130 2.21 12.79 -16.35
CA GLY A 130 3.07 11.65 -16.65
C GLY A 130 4.54 11.89 -16.33
N TYR A 131 5.04 13.12 -16.49
CA TYR A 131 6.41 13.48 -16.11
C TYR A 131 6.58 13.50 -14.59
N THR A 132 5.62 14.07 -13.87
CA THR A 132 5.67 14.11 -12.40
C THR A 132 5.56 12.71 -11.79
N GLU A 133 4.75 11.83 -12.38
CA GLU A 133 4.66 10.43 -11.99
C GLU A 133 5.97 9.67 -12.25
N ALA A 134 6.61 9.89 -13.40
CA ALA A 134 7.91 9.32 -13.72
C ALA A 134 9.00 9.75 -12.71
N MET A 135 9.03 11.04 -12.38
CA MET A 135 9.97 11.58 -11.40
C MET A 135 9.72 11.04 -10.00
N SER A 136 8.47 10.93 -9.56
CA SER A 136 8.14 10.34 -8.26
C SER A 136 8.50 8.86 -8.18
N PHE A 137 8.31 8.11 -9.28
CA PHE A 137 8.74 6.72 -9.37
C PHE A 137 10.27 6.59 -9.23
N LEU A 138 11.03 7.37 -9.99
CA LEU A 138 12.49 7.38 -9.92
C LEU A 138 12.99 7.85 -8.56
N ALA A 139 12.40 8.90 -8.00
CA ALA A 139 12.71 9.39 -6.65
C ALA A 139 12.48 8.32 -5.58
N GLY A 140 11.35 7.59 -5.64
CA GLY A 140 11.08 6.49 -4.72
C GLY A 140 12.04 5.31 -4.88
N LEU A 141 12.40 4.98 -6.12
CA LEU A 141 13.33 3.88 -6.43
C LEU A 141 14.77 4.19 -6.00
N LEU A 142 15.23 5.41 -6.29
CA LEU A 142 16.60 5.87 -6.09
C LEU A 142 16.84 6.43 -4.67
N GLY A 143 15.81 6.46 -3.82
CA GLY A 143 15.90 6.95 -2.45
C GLY A 143 16.13 8.46 -2.39
N ALA A 144 15.28 9.25 -3.04
CA ALA A 144 15.27 10.70 -2.90
C ALA A 144 15.27 11.06 -1.42
N PRO A 145 15.97 12.13 -1.01
CA PRO A 145 15.97 12.56 0.38
C PRO A 145 14.55 12.96 0.76
N GLY A 146 13.78 11.99 1.25
CA GLY A 146 12.44 12.20 1.77
C GLY A 146 12.49 13.20 2.91
N ARG A 147 11.34 13.78 3.25
CA ARG A 147 11.25 14.81 4.27
C ARG A 147 11.91 14.27 5.54
N THR A 148 12.97 14.95 5.98
CA THR A 148 13.67 14.57 7.20
C THR A 148 13.02 15.29 8.36
N VAL A 149 12.57 14.50 9.33
CA VAL A 149 11.96 15.00 10.55
C VAL A 149 12.94 14.78 11.70
N TYR A 150 13.17 15.84 12.45
CA TYR A 150 13.99 15.86 13.65
C TYR A 150 13.10 15.78 14.89
N ILE A 151 13.54 14.99 15.85
CA ILE A 151 12.86 14.77 17.13
C ILE A 151 13.87 15.07 18.22
N LYS A 152 13.50 15.90 19.20
CA LYS A 152 14.29 16.06 20.42
C LYS A 152 13.85 15.05 21.48
N PRO A 153 14.75 14.65 22.40
CA PRO A 153 14.36 13.87 23.56
C PRO A 153 13.21 14.57 24.31
N GLY A 154 12.19 13.80 24.70
CA GLY A 154 11.02 14.33 25.36
C GLY A 154 9.99 13.25 25.68
N LYS A 155 9.18 13.50 26.71
CA LYS A 155 8.11 12.58 27.12
C LYS A 155 6.79 13.03 26.51
N ALA A 156 6.10 12.11 25.84
CA ALA A 156 4.76 12.35 25.34
C ALA A 156 3.74 12.32 26.49
N SER A 157 2.78 13.25 26.50
CA SER A 157 1.71 13.28 27.49
C SER A 157 0.42 13.87 26.90
N GLY A 158 -0.74 13.39 27.36
CA GLY A 158 -2.04 13.87 26.91
C GLY A 158 -2.93 12.75 26.40
N ALA A 159 -4.05 13.11 25.77
CA ALA A 159 -4.99 12.16 25.18
C ALA A 159 -5.07 12.35 23.66
N VAL A 160 -5.15 11.24 22.93
CA VAL A 160 -5.36 11.26 21.48
C VAL A 160 -6.20 10.06 21.06
N THR A 161 -7.05 10.25 20.06
CA THR A 161 -7.85 9.17 19.49
C THR A 161 -7.02 8.39 18.47
N ALA A 162 -7.04 7.07 18.55
CA ALA A 162 -6.42 6.21 17.54
C ALA A 162 -7.08 6.45 16.17
N PRO A 163 -6.30 6.43 15.06
CA PRO A 163 -6.89 6.45 13.73
C PRO A 163 -7.77 5.21 13.55
N PRO A 164 -8.85 5.28 12.76
CA PRO A 164 -9.75 4.15 12.60
C PRO A 164 -9.11 2.98 11.85
N SER A 165 -9.52 1.76 12.20
CA SER A 165 -9.04 0.53 11.58
C SER A 165 -9.52 0.42 10.15
N LYS A 166 -8.58 0.54 9.20
CA LYS A 166 -8.83 0.34 7.77
C LYS A 166 -9.41 -1.04 7.49
N SER A 167 -8.93 -2.05 8.20
CA SER A 167 -9.37 -3.44 8.02
C SER A 167 -10.82 -3.65 8.46
N MET A 168 -11.24 -2.99 9.54
CA MET A 168 -12.63 -2.97 9.98
C MET A 168 -13.50 -2.18 8.99
N ALA A 169 -13.04 -1.01 8.56
CA ALA A 169 -13.75 -0.14 7.63
C ALA A 169 -14.14 -0.85 6.32
N HIS A 170 -13.22 -1.56 5.66
CA HIS A 170 -13.54 -2.35 4.47
C HIS A 170 -14.69 -3.34 4.71
N ARG A 171 -14.64 -4.05 5.84
CA ARG A 171 -15.61 -5.10 6.17
C ARG A 171 -16.99 -4.51 6.43
N LEU A 172 -17.06 -3.43 7.21
CA LEU A 172 -18.30 -2.73 7.51
C LEU A 172 -18.93 -2.14 6.24
N LEU A 173 -18.14 -1.51 5.37
CA LEU A 173 -18.62 -0.94 4.11
C LEU A 173 -19.20 -2.02 3.18
N ILE A 174 -18.51 -3.15 3.04
CA ILE A 174 -18.98 -4.25 2.18
C ILE A 174 -20.20 -4.94 2.78
N ALA A 175 -20.24 -5.20 4.09
CA ALA A 175 -21.41 -5.79 4.74
C ALA A 175 -22.64 -4.87 4.66
N ALA A 176 -22.45 -3.56 4.82
CA ALA A 176 -23.50 -2.56 4.61
C ALA A 176 -24.01 -2.54 3.17
N PHE A 177 -23.10 -2.60 2.20
CA PHE A 177 -23.46 -2.72 0.79
C PHE A 177 -24.28 -4.00 0.52
N LEU A 178 -23.85 -5.15 1.05
CA LEU A 178 -24.58 -6.41 0.88
C LEU A 178 -25.94 -6.40 1.58
N ALA A 179 -26.08 -5.70 2.71
CA ALA A 179 -27.38 -5.47 3.35
C ALA A 179 -28.32 -4.65 2.45
N GLU A 180 -27.82 -3.61 1.77
CA GLU A 180 -28.59 -2.87 0.76
C GLU A 180 -28.98 -3.77 -0.42
N GLU A 181 -28.07 -4.60 -0.95
CA GLU A 181 -28.39 -5.55 -2.03
C GLU A 181 -29.43 -6.60 -1.61
N CYS A 182 -29.51 -6.94 -0.31
CA CYS A 182 -30.54 -7.82 0.25
C CYS A 182 -31.91 -7.10 0.46
N GLY A 183 -32.05 -5.86 0.02
CA GLY A 183 -33.27 -5.04 0.18
C GLY A 183 -33.34 -4.29 1.51
N GLY A 184 -32.24 -4.24 2.27
CA GLY A 184 -32.12 -3.46 3.49
C GLY A 184 -32.00 -1.95 3.22
N ARG A 185 -32.19 -1.14 4.27
CA ARG A 185 -31.90 0.30 4.20
C ARG A 185 -30.40 0.56 4.06
N LYS A 186 -30.08 1.74 3.52
CA LYS A 186 -28.72 2.30 3.59
C LYS A 186 -28.24 2.38 5.04
N CYS A 187 -27.03 1.89 5.28
CA CYS A 187 -26.38 1.95 6.59
C CYS A 187 -25.46 3.16 6.71
N ARG A 188 -25.37 3.75 7.90
CA ARG A 188 -24.35 4.73 8.26
C ARG A 188 -23.14 3.99 8.81
N ILE A 189 -22.04 4.01 8.07
CA ILE A 189 -20.73 3.58 8.56
C ILE A 189 -19.92 4.83 8.94
N GLY A 190 -19.61 4.98 10.22
CA GLY A 190 -18.85 6.13 10.73
C GLY A 190 -17.44 5.76 11.22
N ASN A 191 -16.75 6.76 11.77
CA ASN A 191 -15.33 6.72 12.13
C ASN A 191 -14.46 6.17 10.99
N LEU A 192 -14.56 6.75 9.79
CA LEU A 192 -13.76 6.37 8.63
C LEU A 192 -12.65 7.41 8.43
N ALA A 193 -11.44 6.95 8.09
CA ALA A 193 -10.37 7.82 7.63
C ALA A 193 -10.23 7.69 6.10
N PRO A 194 -10.16 8.81 5.36
CA PRO A 194 -9.94 8.76 3.92
C PRO A 194 -8.56 8.16 3.66
N SER A 195 -8.55 7.05 2.93
CA SER A 195 -7.34 6.42 2.39
C SER A 195 -7.66 5.91 1.00
N GLU A 196 -6.65 5.82 0.13
CA GLU A 196 -6.84 5.34 -1.25
C GLU A 196 -7.53 3.97 -1.29
N ASP A 197 -7.24 3.11 -0.32
CA ASP A 197 -7.87 1.79 -0.20
C ASP A 197 -9.37 1.87 0.12
N ILE A 198 -9.76 2.70 1.10
CA ILE A 198 -11.15 2.87 1.50
C ILE A 198 -11.93 3.58 0.38
N LEU A 199 -11.35 4.61 -0.23
CA LEU A 199 -11.93 5.30 -1.39
C LEU A 199 -12.13 4.34 -2.57
N ALA A 200 -11.23 3.39 -2.79
CA ALA A 200 -11.42 2.35 -3.80
C ALA A 200 -12.60 1.43 -3.47
N THR A 201 -12.79 1.04 -2.21
CA THR A 201 -13.96 0.24 -1.79
C THR A 201 -15.27 1.01 -2.00
N GLU A 202 -15.34 2.26 -1.55
CA GLU A 202 -16.51 3.12 -1.75
C GLU A 202 -16.78 3.35 -3.24
N GLY A 203 -15.73 3.58 -4.03
CA GLY A 203 -15.81 3.72 -5.49
C GLY A 203 -16.35 2.47 -6.18
N CYS A 204 -15.93 1.27 -5.75
CA CYS A 204 -16.51 0.01 -6.23
C CYS A 204 -18.01 -0.09 -5.88
N ILE A 205 -18.40 0.23 -4.65
CA ILE A 205 -19.81 0.21 -4.23
C ILE A 205 -20.66 1.16 -5.09
N GLU A 206 -20.20 2.40 -5.30
CA GLU A 206 -20.91 3.37 -6.12
C GLU A 206 -20.96 2.96 -7.60
N ALA A 207 -19.92 2.31 -8.12
CA ALA A 207 -19.92 1.75 -9.47
C ALA A 207 -21.01 0.66 -9.63
N VAL A 208 -21.17 -0.23 -8.65
CA VAL A 208 -22.26 -1.22 -8.63
C VAL A 208 -23.62 -0.52 -8.60
N LYS A 209 -23.81 0.45 -7.71
CA LYS A 209 -25.08 1.19 -7.60
C LYS A 209 -25.44 1.92 -8.91
N LYS A 210 -24.44 2.50 -9.57
CA LYS A 210 -24.62 3.15 -10.88
C LYS A 210 -25.01 2.14 -11.96
N TYR A 211 -24.36 0.98 -12.01
CA TYR A 211 -24.67 -0.09 -12.94
C TYR A 211 -26.11 -0.60 -12.78
N ARG A 212 -26.53 -0.89 -11.53
CA ARG A 212 -27.91 -1.34 -11.22
C ARG A 212 -29.00 -0.34 -11.63
N ARG A 213 -28.70 0.96 -11.66
CA ARG A 213 -29.63 2.01 -12.11
C ARG A 213 -29.65 2.19 -13.64
N GLY A 214 -28.97 1.33 -14.40
CA GLY A 214 -28.84 1.46 -15.85
C GLY A 214 -27.88 2.58 -16.28
N GLY A 215 -27.01 3.05 -15.39
CA GLY A 215 -26.07 4.14 -15.66
C GLY A 215 -24.76 3.72 -16.34
N ALA A 216 -24.58 2.43 -16.66
CA ALA A 216 -23.40 1.90 -17.34
C ALA A 216 -23.74 0.59 -18.08
N ASP A 217 -23.12 0.38 -19.24
CA ASP A 217 -23.33 -0.82 -20.08
C ASP A 217 -22.60 -2.07 -19.57
N SER A 218 -21.59 -1.88 -18.71
CA SER A 218 -20.80 -2.96 -18.11
C SER A 218 -20.40 -2.61 -16.67
N LEU A 219 -20.23 -3.65 -15.84
CA LEU A 219 -19.79 -3.48 -14.47
C LEU A 219 -18.25 -3.47 -14.38
N VAL A 220 -17.69 -2.26 -14.21
CA VAL A 220 -16.26 -2.04 -14.03
C VAL A 220 -15.98 -1.54 -12.62
N LEU A 221 -15.09 -2.23 -11.90
CA LEU A 221 -14.75 -1.96 -10.51
C LEU A 221 -13.28 -1.54 -10.41
N ASN A 222 -13.00 -0.28 -10.09
CA ASN A 222 -11.63 0.21 -9.92
C ASN A 222 -11.16 0.00 -8.48
N ALA A 223 -10.27 -0.97 -8.28
CA ALA A 223 -9.70 -1.30 -6.98
C ALA A 223 -8.45 -0.46 -6.63
N GLY A 224 -7.99 0.44 -7.50
CA GLY A 224 -6.78 1.25 -7.25
C GLY A 224 -5.54 0.37 -7.00
N GLU A 225 -4.88 0.54 -5.86
CA GLU A 225 -3.82 -0.35 -5.36
C GLU A 225 -4.29 -1.30 -4.23
N SER A 226 -5.60 -1.30 -3.93
CA SER A 226 -6.18 -1.99 -2.78
C SER A 226 -6.37 -3.48 -3.03
N GLY A 227 -5.47 -4.27 -2.45
CA GLY A 227 -5.59 -5.73 -2.44
C GLY A 227 -6.87 -6.21 -1.72
N SER A 228 -7.26 -5.52 -0.64
CA SER A 228 -8.47 -5.83 0.13
C SER A 228 -9.72 -5.63 -0.72
N THR A 229 -9.85 -4.46 -1.37
CA THR A 229 -10.99 -4.16 -2.26
C THR A 229 -11.11 -5.22 -3.34
N LEU A 230 -10.03 -5.49 -4.08
CA LEU A 230 -10.03 -6.48 -5.15
C LEU A 230 -10.46 -7.87 -4.64
N ARG A 231 -9.80 -8.38 -3.59
CA ARG A 231 -10.04 -9.75 -3.12
C ARG A 231 -11.40 -9.92 -2.46
N PHE A 232 -11.94 -8.90 -1.79
CA PHE A 232 -13.25 -9.02 -1.16
C PHE A 232 -14.39 -8.99 -2.18
N PHE A 233 -14.24 -8.25 -3.28
CA PHE A 233 -15.27 -8.15 -4.31
C PHE A 233 -15.25 -9.30 -5.33
N ILE A 234 -14.11 -9.97 -5.59
CA ILE A 234 -14.04 -11.06 -6.58
C ILE A 234 -15.09 -12.15 -6.33
N PRO A 235 -15.21 -12.74 -5.12
CA PRO A 235 -16.22 -13.77 -4.89
C PRO A 235 -17.65 -13.28 -5.05
N TRP A 236 -17.95 -12.06 -4.60
CA TRP A 236 -19.27 -11.45 -4.81
C TRP A 236 -19.55 -11.26 -6.31
N ALA A 237 -18.58 -10.78 -7.10
CA ALA A 237 -18.73 -10.62 -8.54
C ALA A 237 -19.01 -11.96 -9.25
N LEU A 238 -18.41 -13.05 -8.77
CA LEU A 238 -18.68 -14.41 -9.25
C LEU A 238 -20.08 -14.92 -8.92
N THR A 239 -20.85 -14.25 -8.04
CA THR A 239 -22.27 -14.60 -7.80
C THR A 239 -23.22 -14.00 -8.85
N LEU A 240 -22.78 -13.00 -9.61
CA LEU A 240 -23.67 -12.22 -10.48
C LEU A 240 -24.04 -12.92 -11.78
N SER A 241 -23.35 -13.99 -12.18
CA SER A 241 -23.49 -14.63 -13.51
C SER A 241 -23.21 -13.70 -14.71
N GLU A 242 -22.68 -12.51 -14.44
CA GLU A 242 -22.37 -11.47 -15.41
C GLU A 242 -20.86 -11.28 -15.54
N LYS A 243 -20.42 -10.64 -16.63
CA LYS A 243 -19.03 -10.26 -16.83
C LYS A 243 -18.71 -9.02 -15.99
N VAL A 244 -17.78 -9.16 -15.05
CA VAL A 244 -17.29 -8.07 -14.19
C VAL A 244 -15.81 -7.84 -14.45
N THR A 245 -15.43 -6.60 -14.69
CA THR A 245 -14.02 -6.23 -14.93
C THR A 245 -13.49 -5.39 -13.79
N PHE A 246 -12.46 -5.88 -13.12
CA PHE A 246 -11.68 -5.13 -12.15
C PHE A 246 -10.56 -4.37 -12.87
N THR A 247 -10.32 -3.12 -12.46
CA THR A 247 -9.19 -2.30 -12.91
C THR A 247 -8.39 -1.82 -11.71
N GLY A 248 -7.14 -1.42 -11.93
CA GLY A 248 -6.26 -0.96 -10.86
C GLY A 248 -4.83 -0.73 -11.35
N ALA A 249 -3.92 -0.41 -10.43
CA ALA A 249 -2.51 -0.19 -10.75
C ALA A 249 -1.78 -1.49 -11.13
N ASP A 250 -0.67 -1.35 -11.86
CA ASP A 250 0.11 -2.46 -12.42
C ASP A 250 0.54 -3.48 -11.36
N ARG A 251 0.94 -2.99 -10.18
CA ARG A 251 1.40 -3.82 -9.07
C ARG A 251 0.27 -4.58 -8.38
N LEU A 252 -0.99 -4.16 -8.54
CA LEU A 252 -2.12 -4.82 -7.88
C LEU A 252 -2.31 -6.24 -8.40
N PHE A 253 -2.33 -6.42 -9.73
CA PHE A 253 -2.56 -7.73 -10.37
C PHE A 253 -1.32 -8.63 -10.41
N ALA A 254 -0.14 -8.06 -10.12
CA ALA A 254 1.08 -8.82 -9.85
C ALA A 254 1.04 -9.53 -8.48
N ARG A 255 0.19 -9.09 -7.54
CA ARG A 255 0.05 -9.75 -6.24
C ARG A 255 -0.65 -11.11 -6.42
N PRO A 256 -0.34 -12.11 -5.56
CA PRO A 256 -0.97 -13.43 -5.67
C PRO A 256 -2.49 -13.35 -5.62
N LEU A 257 -3.13 -14.04 -6.57
CA LEU A 257 -4.58 -14.31 -6.64
C LEU A 257 -4.86 -15.82 -6.81
N SER A 258 -3.85 -16.66 -6.56
CA SER A 258 -3.85 -18.10 -6.87
C SER A 258 -5.06 -18.83 -6.31
N VAL A 259 -5.51 -18.52 -5.09
CA VAL A 259 -6.69 -19.16 -4.50
C VAL A 259 -7.95 -18.96 -5.37
N TYR A 260 -8.13 -17.77 -5.94
CA TYR A 260 -9.27 -17.51 -6.83
C TYR A 260 -9.03 -18.04 -8.25
N GLU A 261 -7.78 -18.05 -8.73
CA GLU A 261 -7.41 -18.70 -9.99
C GLU A 261 -7.76 -20.19 -9.93
N ASP A 262 -7.36 -20.88 -8.86
CA ASP A 262 -7.61 -22.30 -8.62
C ASP A 262 -9.12 -22.60 -8.55
N ILE A 263 -9.87 -21.80 -7.77
CA ILE A 263 -11.34 -21.94 -7.67
C ILE A 263 -12.00 -21.75 -9.02
N CYS A 264 -11.62 -20.71 -9.79
CA CYS A 264 -12.20 -20.47 -11.09
C CYS A 264 -11.86 -21.56 -12.09
N ALA A 265 -10.62 -22.07 -12.08
CA ALA A 265 -10.20 -23.18 -12.93
C ALA A 265 -10.99 -24.47 -12.60
N GLU A 266 -11.15 -24.81 -11.33
CA GLU A 266 -11.92 -25.98 -10.89
C GLU A 266 -13.40 -25.89 -11.32
N LYS A 267 -14.00 -24.70 -11.21
CA LYS A 267 -15.42 -24.47 -11.50
C LYS A 267 -15.71 -24.10 -12.95
N GLY A 268 -14.69 -23.98 -13.81
CA GLY A 268 -14.85 -23.54 -15.20
C GLY A 268 -15.34 -22.09 -15.35
N PHE A 269 -15.01 -21.22 -14.39
CA PHE A 269 -15.33 -19.80 -14.44
C PHE A 269 -14.31 -19.04 -15.28
N VAL A 270 -14.73 -17.90 -15.83
CA VAL A 270 -13.82 -16.96 -16.50
C VAL A 270 -12.98 -16.26 -15.43
N PHE A 271 -11.65 -16.32 -15.60
CA PHE A 271 -10.68 -15.58 -14.81
C PHE A 271 -9.56 -15.10 -15.74
N GLU A 272 -9.79 -13.98 -16.42
CA GLU A 272 -8.87 -13.42 -17.41
C GLU A 272 -8.04 -12.31 -16.76
N LYS A 273 -6.84 -12.67 -16.29
CA LYS A 273 -5.91 -11.74 -15.64
C LYS A 273 -4.98 -11.09 -16.66
N GLY A 274 -5.07 -9.77 -16.79
CA GLY A 274 -4.13 -8.93 -17.54
C GLY A 274 -3.23 -8.10 -16.61
N PRO A 275 -2.33 -7.27 -17.18
CA PRO A 275 -1.39 -6.45 -16.40
C PRO A 275 -2.08 -5.34 -15.58
N ARG A 276 -3.24 -4.85 -16.04
CA ARG A 276 -4.00 -3.73 -15.43
C ARG A 276 -5.46 -4.04 -15.15
N SER A 277 -5.89 -5.26 -15.43
CA SER A 277 -7.28 -5.65 -15.25
C SER A 277 -7.41 -7.13 -14.95
N LEU A 278 -8.53 -7.47 -14.32
CA LEU A 278 -8.98 -8.84 -14.14
C LEU A 278 -10.45 -8.90 -14.55
N THR A 279 -10.78 -9.74 -15.52
CA THR A 279 -12.18 -10.03 -15.84
C THR A 279 -12.57 -11.35 -15.20
N VAL A 280 -13.70 -11.34 -14.49
CA VAL A 280 -14.31 -12.55 -13.95
C VAL A 280 -15.74 -12.71 -14.44
N ARG A 281 -16.16 -13.95 -14.63
CA ARG A 281 -17.55 -14.34 -14.85
C ARG A 281 -17.73 -15.77 -14.38
N GLY A 282 -18.68 -15.97 -13.49
CA GLY A 282 -19.01 -17.29 -12.97
C GLY A 282 -20.39 -17.30 -12.35
N SER A 283 -20.80 -18.48 -11.89
CA SER A 283 -22.01 -18.69 -11.10
C SER A 283 -21.59 -19.41 -9.83
N LEU A 284 -20.96 -18.66 -8.91
CA LEU A 284 -20.59 -19.16 -7.60
C LEU A 284 -21.82 -19.80 -6.95
N ALA A 285 -21.67 -20.98 -6.36
CA ALA A 285 -22.76 -21.78 -5.82
C ALA A 285 -22.36 -22.36 -4.45
N ALA A 286 -23.33 -22.92 -3.72
CA ALA A 286 -23.02 -23.60 -2.47
C ALA A 286 -22.05 -24.77 -2.67
N GLY A 287 -21.15 -25.00 -1.71
CA GLY A 287 -20.26 -26.17 -1.72
C GLY A 287 -19.00 -26.02 -0.89
N THR A 288 -18.06 -26.94 -1.11
CA THR A 288 -16.77 -26.96 -0.43
C THR A 288 -15.71 -26.23 -1.25
N TYR A 289 -15.03 -25.29 -0.59
CA TYR A 289 -13.94 -24.48 -1.13
C TYR A 289 -12.66 -24.74 -0.36
N ARG A 290 -11.68 -25.36 -1.01
CA ARG A 290 -10.38 -25.66 -0.39
C ARG A 290 -9.39 -24.55 -0.67
N MET A 291 -8.68 -24.10 0.34
CA MET A 291 -7.63 -23.11 0.17
C MET A 291 -6.51 -23.26 1.20
N ARG A 292 -5.34 -22.75 0.86
CA ARG A 292 -4.24 -22.61 1.81
C ARG A 292 -4.53 -21.51 2.84
N GLY A 293 -4.31 -21.80 4.12
CA GLY A 293 -4.47 -20.83 5.22
C GLY A 293 -3.27 -19.89 5.39
N ASP A 294 -2.11 -20.24 4.85
CA ASP A 294 -0.83 -19.54 5.03
C ASP A 294 -0.52 -18.50 3.93
N VAL A 295 -1.46 -18.23 3.01
CA VAL A 295 -1.26 -17.24 1.94
C VAL A 295 -1.79 -15.86 2.35
N SER A 296 -3.11 -15.73 2.53
CA SER A 296 -3.75 -14.49 2.94
C SER A 296 -5.18 -14.73 3.44
N SER A 297 -5.52 -14.16 4.60
CA SER A 297 -6.89 -14.17 5.15
C SER A 297 -7.90 -13.47 4.25
N GLN A 298 -7.42 -12.65 3.30
CA GLN A 298 -8.30 -11.91 2.41
C GLN A 298 -9.08 -12.83 1.47
N PHE A 299 -8.51 -13.98 1.09
CA PHE A 299 -9.19 -14.95 0.24
C PHE A 299 -10.43 -15.54 0.91
N ALA A 300 -10.26 -16.02 2.14
CA ALA A 300 -11.36 -16.51 2.97
C ALA A 300 -12.38 -15.40 3.23
N THR A 301 -11.92 -14.17 3.49
CA THR A 301 -12.82 -13.03 3.74
C THR A 301 -13.73 -12.72 2.56
N GLY A 302 -13.23 -12.73 1.33
CA GLY A 302 -14.09 -12.53 0.14
C GLY A 302 -15.16 -13.62 0.00
N LEU A 303 -14.79 -14.90 0.19
CA LEU A 303 -15.76 -16.00 0.15
C LEU A 303 -16.79 -15.88 1.28
N LEU A 304 -16.36 -15.51 2.48
CA LEU A 304 -17.23 -15.29 3.63
C LEU A 304 -18.27 -14.19 3.39
N PHE A 305 -17.98 -13.22 2.52
CA PHE A 305 -18.98 -12.22 2.12
C PHE A 305 -20.03 -12.78 1.15
N ALA A 306 -19.62 -13.65 0.22
CA ALA A 306 -20.47 -14.12 -0.88
C ALA A 306 -21.28 -15.39 -0.54
N LEU A 307 -20.64 -16.40 0.05
CA LEU A 307 -21.22 -17.72 0.28
C LEU A 307 -22.49 -17.76 1.16
N PRO A 308 -22.68 -16.88 2.17
CA PRO A 308 -23.93 -16.87 2.94
C PRO A 308 -25.19 -16.63 2.09
N LEU A 309 -25.05 -16.00 0.93
CA LEU A 309 -26.14 -15.66 0.03
C LEU A 309 -26.56 -16.82 -0.89
N MET A 310 -25.80 -17.92 -0.92
CA MET A 310 -26.07 -19.07 -1.78
C MET A 310 -27.20 -19.93 -1.21
N ASP A 311 -27.99 -20.58 -2.06
CA ASP A 311 -29.18 -21.34 -1.62
C ASP A 311 -28.86 -22.51 -0.66
N GLY A 312 -27.63 -23.03 -0.69
CA GLY A 312 -27.20 -24.17 0.13
C GLY A 312 -26.00 -23.85 1.02
N ASP A 313 -25.73 -24.77 1.95
CA ASP A 313 -24.62 -24.67 2.87
C ASP A 313 -23.27 -24.78 2.15
N SER A 314 -22.31 -24.00 2.61
CA SER A 314 -20.94 -23.97 2.10
C SER A 314 -19.92 -24.26 3.19
N ARG A 315 -18.73 -24.69 2.78
CA ARG A 315 -17.61 -24.97 3.67
C ARG A 315 -16.33 -24.39 3.09
N ILE A 316 -15.58 -23.62 3.87
CA ILE A 316 -14.20 -23.23 3.54
C ILE A 316 -13.27 -24.15 4.32
N GLU A 317 -12.48 -24.97 3.63
CA GLU A 317 -11.51 -25.90 4.23
C GLU A 317 -10.09 -25.37 4.06
N PHE A 318 -9.38 -25.22 5.17
CA PHE A 318 -7.99 -24.79 5.16
C PHE A 318 -7.06 -26.00 5.06
N THR A 319 -6.24 -26.04 4.01
CA THR A 319 -5.25 -27.11 3.80
C THR A 319 -3.97 -26.92 4.60
N THR A 320 -3.76 -25.72 5.14
CA THR A 320 -2.67 -25.33 6.05
C THR A 320 -3.25 -24.46 7.17
N PRO A 321 -2.65 -24.44 8.38
CA PRO A 321 -3.11 -23.56 9.45
C PRO A 321 -3.18 -22.08 9.02
N PRO A 322 -4.26 -21.35 9.34
CA PRO A 322 -4.35 -19.94 8.99
C PRO A 322 -3.32 -19.05 9.69
N GLU A 323 -2.47 -18.37 8.92
CA GLU A 323 -1.46 -17.43 9.46
C GLU A 323 -2.00 -16.01 9.72
N SER A 324 -3.32 -15.81 9.62
CA SER A 324 -3.96 -14.50 9.77
C SER A 324 -5.37 -14.64 10.35
N LEU A 325 -5.48 -15.50 11.37
CA LEU A 325 -6.73 -15.83 12.04
C LEU A 325 -7.45 -14.61 12.65
N PRO A 326 -6.77 -13.60 13.24
CA PRO A 326 -7.44 -12.40 13.73
C PRO A 326 -8.24 -11.66 12.66
N TYR A 327 -7.73 -11.59 11.43
CA TYR A 327 -8.45 -10.98 10.31
C TYR A 327 -9.69 -11.76 9.89
N ILE A 328 -9.68 -13.09 10.02
CA ILE A 328 -10.87 -13.92 9.80
C ILE A 328 -11.87 -13.66 10.93
N ARG A 329 -11.45 -13.66 12.19
CA ARG A 329 -12.31 -13.38 13.35
C ARG A 329 -12.99 -12.01 13.26
N MET A 330 -12.25 -10.98 12.84
CA MET A 330 -12.82 -9.65 12.56
C MET A 330 -13.88 -9.69 11.44
N THR A 331 -13.67 -10.48 10.39
CA THR A 331 -14.71 -10.72 9.37
C THR A 331 -15.94 -11.36 10.00
N LEU A 332 -15.76 -12.41 10.82
CA LEU A 332 -16.88 -13.11 11.48
C LEU A 332 -17.67 -12.20 12.44
N GLN A 333 -16.99 -11.28 13.13
CA GLN A 333 -17.62 -10.27 13.98
C GLN A 333 -18.53 -9.35 13.16
N VAL A 334 -18.04 -8.83 12.04
CA VAL A 334 -18.84 -7.99 11.13
C VAL A 334 -19.99 -8.78 10.52
N LEU A 335 -19.75 -10.01 10.08
CA LEU A 335 -20.81 -10.87 9.57
C LEU A 335 -21.92 -11.09 10.60
N THR A 336 -21.55 -11.39 11.84
CA THR A 336 -22.50 -11.57 12.95
C THR A 336 -23.30 -10.30 13.20
N LEU A 337 -22.64 -9.12 13.20
CA LEU A 337 -23.30 -7.83 13.33
C LEU A 337 -24.36 -7.62 12.26
N PHE A 338 -24.08 -8.02 11.01
CA PHE A 338 -25.00 -7.94 9.88
C PHE A 338 -25.89 -9.18 9.71
N GLY A 339 -26.07 -9.99 10.76
CA GLY A 339 -27.03 -11.08 10.82
C GLY A 339 -26.61 -12.38 10.12
N ILE A 340 -25.35 -12.48 9.70
CA ILE A 340 -24.78 -13.67 9.07
C ILE A 340 -24.15 -14.58 10.12
N ARG A 341 -24.56 -15.84 10.11
CA ARG A 341 -24.01 -16.91 10.94
C ARG A 341 -22.96 -17.69 10.17
N VAL A 342 -21.83 -17.93 10.84
CA VAL A 342 -20.77 -18.83 10.38
C VAL A 342 -20.30 -19.65 11.58
N LEU A 343 -20.16 -20.97 11.40
CA LEU A 343 -19.70 -21.88 12.43
C LEU A 343 -18.22 -22.18 12.22
N GLN A 344 -17.42 -21.97 13.26
CA GLN A 344 -16.01 -22.35 13.26
C GLN A 344 -15.89 -23.82 13.66
N GLN A 345 -15.16 -24.60 12.86
CA GLN A 345 -14.78 -25.99 13.14
C GLN A 345 -13.27 -26.14 12.98
N GLU A 346 -12.71 -27.23 13.48
CA GLU A 346 -11.29 -27.50 13.31
C GLU A 346 -10.93 -27.56 11.82
N GLY A 347 -9.99 -26.69 11.40
CA GLY A 347 -9.55 -26.58 10.01
C GLY A 347 -10.59 -26.05 9.01
N ALA A 348 -11.77 -25.59 9.44
CA ALA A 348 -12.82 -25.18 8.51
C ALA A 348 -13.79 -24.12 9.05
N LEU A 349 -14.43 -23.42 8.11
CA LEU A 349 -15.58 -22.54 8.37
C LEU A 349 -16.79 -23.13 7.67
N VAL A 350 -17.89 -23.35 8.40
CA VAL A 350 -19.17 -23.82 7.86
C VAL A 350 -20.13 -22.64 7.78
N ILE A 351 -20.65 -22.40 6.59
CA ILE A 351 -21.48 -21.24 6.25
C ILE A 351 -22.86 -21.77 5.84
N PRO A 352 -23.88 -21.65 6.70
CA PRO A 352 -25.26 -21.94 6.29
C PRO A 352 -25.69 -21.12 5.07
N GLY A 353 -26.44 -21.73 4.16
CA GLY A 353 -27.00 -21.05 2.97
C GLY A 353 -28.26 -20.24 3.27
N GLY A 354 -28.75 -19.53 2.25
CA GLY A 354 -30.03 -18.82 2.25
C GLY A 354 -30.08 -17.63 3.22
N GLN A 355 -28.93 -17.15 3.69
CA GLN A 355 -28.86 -16.03 4.63
C GLN A 355 -29.02 -14.69 3.91
N LYS A 356 -29.42 -13.68 4.66
CA LYS A 356 -29.53 -12.30 4.17
C LYS A 356 -28.81 -11.36 5.12
N TYR A 357 -28.08 -10.40 4.57
CA TYR A 357 -27.48 -9.34 5.35
C TYR A 357 -28.59 -8.39 5.84
N ILE A 358 -28.55 -8.03 7.13
CA ILE A 358 -29.47 -7.06 7.72
C ILE A 358 -28.80 -5.70 7.91
N SER A 359 -29.54 -4.61 7.70
CA SER A 359 -28.99 -3.27 7.86
C SER A 359 -28.64 -2.94 9.31
N ARG A 360 -27.39 -2.53 9.55
CA ARG A 360 -26.88 -2.02 10.82
C ARG A 360 -25.99 -0.81 10.59
N ASP A 361 -26.19 0.23 11.40
CA ASP A 361 -25.23 1.32 11.50
C ASP A 361 -24.10 0.89 12.44
N ALA A 362 -22.87 1.27 12.11
CA ALA A 362 -21.69 0.87 12.87
C ALA A 362 -20.57 1.91 12.69
N ASP A 363 -19.65 1.94 13.64
CA ASP A 363 -18.41 2.70 13.52
C ASP A 363 -17.23 1.73 13.39
N ALA A 364 -16.25 2.07 12.57
CA ALA A 364 -14.98 1.35 12.61
C ALA A 364 -14.29 1.67 13.95
N GLU A 365 -13.85 0.64 14.67
CA GLU A 365 -13.03 0.80 15.88
C GLU A 365 -11.66 1.43 15.55
N GLY A 366 -10.97 1.95 16.56
CA GLY A 366 -9.59 2.41 16.44
C GLY A 366 -8.62 1.30 16.02
N ASP A 367 -7.59 1.66 15.27
CA ASP A 367 -6.58 0.75 14.74
C ASP A 367 -5.53 0.40 15.82
N TRP A 368 -5.59 -0.82 16.33
CA TRP A 368 -4.66 -1.30 17.35
C TRP A 368 -3.21 -1.33 16.86
N SER A 369 -3.00 -1.58 15.57
CA SER A 369 -1.66 -1.62 14.97
C SER A 369 -0.98 -0.24 14.95
N ASN A 370 -1.74 0.85 14.73
CA ASN A 370 -1.26 2.22 14.82
C ASN A 370 -1.19 2.67 16.29
N ALA A 371 -2.18 2.33 17.11
CA ALA A 371 -2.17 2.68 18.53
C ALA A 371 -0.96 2.13 19.30
N ALA A 372 -0.44 0.97 18.90
CA ALA A 372 0.74 0.39 19.52
C ALA A 372 1.96 1.34 19.56
N PHE A 373 2.11 2.26 18.60
CA PHE A 373 3.17 3.28 18.63
C PHE A 373 2.97 4.33 19.73
N LEU A 374 1.71 4.70 20.02
CA LEU A 374 1.39 5.59 21.14
C LEU A 374 1.59 4.86 22.47
N GLU A 375 1.13 3.62 22.57
CA GLU A 375 1.30 2.81 23.78
C GLU A 375 2.78 2.56 24.09
N ALA A 376 3.63 2.39 23.08
CA ALA A 376 5.07 2.26 23.27
C ALA A 376 5.72 3.51 23.91
N LEU A 377 5.17 4.72 23.70
CA LEU A 377 5.68 5.93 24.36
C LEU A 377 5.52 5.87 25.89
N ASN A 378 4.51 5.15 26.39
CA ASN A 378 4.28 4.97 27.83
C ASN A 378 5.37 4.10 28.48
N LEU A 379 5.97 3.17 27.73
CA LEU A 379 7.12 2.38 28.20
C LEU A 379 8.35 3.24 28.50
N PHE A 380 8.42 4.41 27.86
CA PHE A 380 9.53 5.37 27.96
C PHE A 380 9.23 6.51 28.94
N GLY A 381 8.28 6.30 29.85
CA GLY A 381 7.88 7.26 30.88
C GLY A 381 6.96 8.37 30.37
N GLY A 382 6.34 8.19 29.20
CA GLY A 382 5.21 9.00 28.73
C GLY A 382 3.94 8.76 29.55
N SER A 383 2.94 9.60 29.31
CA SER A 383 1.59 9.49 29.89
C SER A 383 0.54 9.82 28.81
N VAL A 384 0.49 8.96 27.79
CA VAL A 384 -0.41 9.05 26.65
C VAL A 384 -1.62 8.14 26.90
N LYS A 385 -2.82 8.72 26.83
CA LYS A 385 -4.08 7.99 26.83
C LYS A 385 -4.59 7.86 25.39
N THR A 386 -4.63 6.63 24.88
CA THR A 386 -5.19 6.35 23.55
C THR A 386 -6.69 6.09 23.65
N GLU A 387 -7.49 6.90 22.96
CA GLU A 387 -8.95 6.80 22.92
C GLU A 387 -9.44 6.15 21.63
N GLY A 388 -10.70 5.68 21.61
CA GLY A 388 -11.32 5.08 20.43
C GLY A 388 -10.95 3.62 20.16
N LEU A 389 -10.17 2.99 21.04
CA LEU A 389 -9.89 1.55 21.01
C LEU A 389 -10.98 0.77 21.73
N ASP A 390 -11.37 -0.37 21.16
CA ASP A 390 -12.26 -1.32 21.81
C ASP A 390 -11.44 -2.30 22.69
N PRO A 391 -11.66 -2.34 24.01
CA PRO A 391 -10.99 -3.28 24.90
C PRO A 391 -11.39 -4.74 24.64
N ASP A 392 -12.46 -5.02 23.89
CA ASP A 392 -12.89 -6.35 23.48
C ASP A 392 -12.58 -6.65 22.00
N SER A 393 -11.78 -5.78 21.36
CA SER A 393 -11.40 -5.91 19.95
C SER A 393 -10.81 -7.29 19.61
N LEU A 394 -11.17 -7.76 18.41
CA LEU A 394 -10.61 -8.98 17.80
C LEU A 394 -9.44 -8.68 16.85
N GLN A 395 -8.99 -7.42 16.74
CA GLN A 395 -7.76 -7.08 16.03
C GLN A 395 -6.57 -7.80 16.69
N GLY A 396 -5.77 -8.50 15.87
CA GLY A 396 -4.63 -9.29 16.36
C GLY A 396 -3.60 -8.44 17.10
N ASP A 397 -3.44 -7.20 16.67
CA ASP A 397 -2.48 -6.23 17.18
C ASP A 397 -2.79 -5.71 18.59
N LYS A 398 -3.99 -5.98 19.12
CA LYS A 398 -4.33 -5.69 20.54
C LYS A 398 -3.39 -6.41 21.51
N VAL A 399 -2.78 -7.52 21.09
CA VAL A 399 -1.77 -8.26 21.88
C VAL A 399 -0.55 -7.41 22.25
N CYS A 400 -0.35 -6.25 21.60
CA CYS A 400 0.72 -5.31 21.96
C CYS A 400 0.72 -4.95 23.45
N VAL A 401 -0.44 -4.82 24.11
CA VAL A 401 -0.54 -4.51 25.54
C VAL A 401 0.16 -5.58 26.39
N GLU A 402 -0.09 -6.85 26.07
CA GLU A 402 0.54 -7.97 26.76
C GLU A 402 2.05 -8.04 26.45
N TYR A 403 2.43 -7.87 25.18
CA TYR A 403 3.82 -7.95 24.77
C TYR A 403 4.67 -6.82 25.33
N PHE A 404 4.12 -5.61 25.43
CA PHE A 404 4.76 -4.48 26.10
C PHE A 404 4.93 -4.72 27.59
N ALA A 405 3.95 -5.31 28.28
CA ALA A 405 4.10 -5.70 29.68
C ALA A 405 5.22 -6.74 29.88
N ARG A 406 5.34 -7.72 28.97
CA ARG A 406 6.43 -8.70 28.98
C ARG A 406 7.81 -8.05 28.77
N LEU A 407 7.93 -7.18 27.77
CA LEU A 407 9.18 -6.44 27.48
C LEU A 407 9.58 -5.51 28.64
N ALA A 408 8.62 -4.92 29.35
CA ALA A 408 8.87 -4.10 30.53
C ALA A 408 9.32 -4.93 31.74
N ALA A 409 8.92 -6.21 31.83
CA ALA A 409 9.32 -7.10 32.92
C ALA A 409 10.73 -7.70 32.73
N GLY A 410 11.24 -7.75 31.49
CA GLY A 410 12.56 -8.29 31.18
C GLY A 410 12.69 -8.76 29.73
N PHE A 411 13.76 -9.49 29.44
CA PHE A 411 13.94 -10.13 28.13
C PHE A 411 12.86 -11.21 27.94
N GLY A 412 11.97 -11.00 26.97
CA GLY A 412 10.87 -11.91 26.67
C GLY A 412 10.99 -12.56 25.30
N GLU A 413 10.32 -13.71 25.13
CA GLU A 413 10.09 -14.33 23.83
C GLU A 413 8.59 -14.22 23.45
N MET A 414 8.32 -13.78 22.22
CA MET A 414 6.96 -13.52 21.71
C MET A 414 6.81 -14.04 20.28
N ASP A 415 5.69 -14.69 19.97
CA ASP A 415 5.32 -15.07 18.60
C ASP A 415 4.50 -13.94 17.95
N ILE A 416 4.99 -13.39 16.84
CA ILE A 416 4.34 -12.30 16.11
C ILE A 416 3.72 -12.74 14.78
N SER A 417 3.63 -14.05 14.52
CA SER A 417 3.05 -14.61 13.27
C SER A 417 1.63 -14.11 12.99
N GLN A 418 0.83 -13.88 14.04
CA GLN A 418 -0.55 -13.39 13.95
C GLN A 418 -0.69 -11.86 14.03
N CYS A 419 0.40 -11.14 14.32
CA CYS A 419 0.43 -9.68 14.42
C CYS A 419 1.71 -9.07 13.82
N PRO A 420 2.09 -9.43 12.57
CA PRO A 420 3.38 -9.03 11.99
C PRO A 420 3.54 -7.51 11.83
N ASP A 421 2.45 -6.75 11.81
CA ASP A 421 2.50 -5.29 11.69
C ASP A 421 2.94 -4.59 13.00
N LEU A 422 2.97 -5.33 14.12
CA LEU A 422 3.59 -4.89 15.38
C LEU A 422 5.11 -5.05 15.41
N GLY A 423 5.71 -5.83 14.50
CA GLY A 423 7.15 -6.16 14.53
C GLY A 423 8.06 -4.94 14.78
N PRO A 424 8.01 -3.89 13.92
CA PRO A 424 8.84 -2.70 14.09
C PRO A 424 8.71 -2.02 15.46
N VAL A 425 7.49 -1.84 15.98
CA VAL A 425 7.29 -1.17 17.29
C VAL A 425 7.73 -2.06 18.45
N LEU A 426 7.55 -3.38 18.35
CA LEU A 426 8.04 -4.32 19.36
C LEU A 426 9.57 -4.36 19.38
N PHE A 427 10.23 -4.31 18.22
CA PHE A 427 11.69 -4.26 18.15
C PHE A 427 12.22 -2.96 18.73
N ALA A 428 11.56 -1.83 18.45
CA ALA A 428 11.86 -0.53 19.05
C ALA A 428 11.66 -0.53 20.57
N ALA A 429 10.54 -1.08 21.06
CA ALA A 429 10.27 -1.22 22.50
C ALA A 429 11.34 -2.08 23.19
N ALA A 430 11.69 -3.23 22.59
CA ALA A 430 12.75 -4.10 23.11
C ALA A 430 14.11 -3.39 23.16
N ALA A 431 14.45 -2.63 22.13
CA ALA A 431 15.70 -1.86 22.05
C ALA A 431 15.80 -0.77 23.13
N GLY A 432 14.67 -0.15 23.49
CA GLY A 432 14.60 0.83 24.58
C GLY A 432 14.47 0.25 25.98
N LEU A 433 14.33 -1.07 26.11
CA LEU A 433 14.13 -1.77 27.38
C LEU A 433 15.19 -2.86 27.57
N HIS A 434 14.76 -4.12 27.70
CA HIS A 434 15.58 -5.25 28.13
C HIS A 434 15.93 -6.20 26.97
N GLY A 435 15.75 -5.79 25.71
CA GLY A 435 15.83 -6.68 24.56
C GLY A 435 14.64 -7.64 24.47
N GLY A 436 14.67 -8.53 23.49
CA GLY A 436 13.64 -9.56 23.32
C GLY A 436 13.87 -10.42 22.09
N ARG A 437 13.24 -11.60 22.07
CA ARG A 437 13.22 -12.52 20.93
C ARG A 437 11.81 -12.60 20.35
N PHE A 438 11.72 -12.46 19.04
CA PHE A 438 10.46 -12.47 18.30
C PHE A 438 10.48 -13.61 17.29
N THR A 439 9.55 -14.54 17.38
CA THR A 439 9.39 -15.65 16.42
C THR A 439 8.22 -15.40 15.48
N GLY A 440 8.11 -16.15 14.39
CA GLY A 440 7.04 -15.95 13.40
C GLY A 440 7.29 -14.74 12.49
N THR A 441 8.56 -14.38 12.26
CA THR A 441 8.96 -13.18 11.52
C THR A 441 9.05 -13.37 10.00
N LYS A 442 8.87 -14.59 9.47
CA LYS A 442 9.08 -14.93 8.06
C LYS A 442 8.40 -13.98 7.06
N ARG A 443 7.21 -13.46 7.42
CA ARG A 443 6.43 -12.56 6.56
C ARG A 443 6.91 -11.11 6.57
N LEU A 444 7.79 -10.72 7.50
CA LEU A 444 8.28 -9.34 7.61
C LEU A 444 9.16 -8.92 6.44
N SER A 445 9.86 -9.86 5.80
CA SER A 445 10.74 -9.59 4.66
C SER A 445 9.98 -9.23 3.37
N ILE A 446 8.71 -9.63 3.27
CA ILE A 446 7.84 -9.41 2.09
C ILE A 446 6.77 -8.33 2.32
N LYS A 447 6.93 -7.51 3.36
CA LYS A 447 6.06 -6.36 3.63
C LYS A 447 6.45 -5.19 2.72
N GLU A 448 6.23 -3.94 3.16
CA GLU A 448 6.48 -2.75 2.34
C GLU A 448 7.97 -2.55 2.07
N SER A 449 8.78 -2.96 3.05
CA SER A 449 10.21 -3.21 2.96
C SER A 449 10.54 -4.56 3.60
N ASP A 450 11.81 -4.98 3.52
CA ASP A 450 12.32 -6.03 4.40
C ASP A 450 12.46 -5.47 5.82
N ARG A 451 11.38 -5.57 6.61
CA ARG A 451 11.30 -4.95 7.94
C ARG A 451 12.33 -5.51 8.92
N THR A 452 12.71 -6.78 8.80
CA THR A 452 13.75 -7.39 9.62
C THR A 452 15.11 -6.78 9.33
N ARG A 453 15.49 -6.70 8.06
CA ARG A 453 16.78 -6.10 7.66
C ARG A 453 16.82 -4.62 8.00
N ALA A 454 15.77 -3.88 7.66
CA ALA A 454 15.69 -2.45 7.89
C ALA A 454 15.74 -2.11 9.38
N MET A 455 14.97 -2.81 10.23
CA MET A 455 15.05 -2.56 11.68
C MET A 455 16.42 -2.94 12.27
N ALA A 456 17.09 -4.00 11.80
CA ALA A 456 18.45 -4.31 12.25
C ALA A 456 19.46 -3.21 11.88
N GLU A 457 19.38 -2.68 10.66
CA GLU A 457 20.23 -1.58 10.18
C GLU A 457 20.01 -0.31 11.03
N GLU A 458 18.75 0.11 11.21
CA GLU A 458 18.45 1.35 11.91
C GLU A 458 18.67 1.25 13.43
N LEU A 459 18.42 0.09 14.04
CA LEU A 459 18.73 -0.15 15.46
C LEU A 459 20.24 -0.14 15.73
N ALA A 460 21.08 -0.57 14.78
CA ALA A 460 22.52 -0.42 14.88
C ALA A 460 22.94 1.06 14.96
N GLY A 461 22.19 1.97 14.31
CA GLY A 461 22.35 3.42 14.43
C GLY A 461 22.17 3.95 15.85
N PHE A 462 21.37 3.28 16.68
CA PHE A 462 21.23 3.56 18.12
C PHE A 462 22.28 2.84 18.98
N GLY A 463 23.17 2.05 18.38
CA GLY A 463 24.13 1.21 19.09
C GLY A 463 23.56 -0.11 19.61
N ILE A 464 22.41 -0.57 19.10
CA ILE A 464 21.75 -1.80 19.52
C ILE A 464 22.05 -2.92 18.54
N SER A 465 22.57 -4.05 19.06
CA SER A 465 22.83 -5.24 18.25
C SER A 465 21.55 -6.06 18.06
N CYS A 466 21.35 -6.56 16.85
CA CYS A 466 20.23 -7.44 16.51
C CYS A 466 20.74 -8.70 15.78
N LEU A 467 19.98 -9.80 15.87
CA LEU A 467 20.17 -11.01 15.08
C LEU A 467 18.89 -11.29 14.29
N ALA A 468 18.98 -11.22 12.96
CA ALA A 468 17.90 -11.62 12.05
C ALA A 468 18.14 -13.07 11.59
N GLU A 469 17.16 -13.93 11.84
CA GLU A 469 17.10 -15.32 11.39
C GLU A 469 15.90 -15.49 10.43
N ASP A 470 15.78 -16.64 9.77
CA ASP A 470 14.74 -16.90 8.77
C ASP A 470 13.29 -16.73 9.30
N ASN A 471 13.05 -17.04 10.57
CA ASN A 471 11.74 -16.92 11.21
C ASN A 471 11.83 -16.42 12.66
N ALA A 472 12.95 -15.79 13.02
CA ALA A 472 13.11 -15.11 14.29
C ALA A 472 13.89 -13.81 14.14
N PHE A 473 13.68 -12.89 15.06
CA PHE A 473 14.42 -11.65 15.19
C PHE A 473 14.72 -11.40 16.66
N THR A 474 15.98 -11.22 17.00
CA THR A 474 16.41 -10.98 18.38
C THR A 474 17.00 -9.58 18.50
N VAL A 475 16.51 -8.80 19.45
CA VAL A 475 17.11 -7.53 19.87
C VAL A 475 17.86 -7.78 21.17
N PHE A 476 19.17 -7.58 21.17
CA PHE A 476 19.97 -7.80 22.37
C PHE A 476 19.84 -6.61 23.34
N PRO A 477 19.93 -6.84 24.67
CA PRO A 477 20.01 -5.77 25.65
C PRO A 477 21.19 -4.83 25.34
N GLY A 478 20.98 -3.53 25.45
CA GLY A 478 22.00 -2.53 25.16
C GLY A 478 21.64 -1.15 25.69
N SER A 479 22.58 -0.22 25.61
CA SER A 479 22.35 1.19 25.95
C SER A 479 22.15 2.01 24.69
N LEU A 480 20.99 2.65 24.57
CA LEU A 480 20.68 3.52 23.45
C LEU A 480 21.60 4.74 23.38
N LYS A 481 22.00 5.10 22.17
CA LYS A 481 22.71 6.33 21.85
C LYS A 481 21.95 7.11 20.79
N ALA A 482 22.12 8.43 20.78
CA ALA A 482 21.64 9.26 19.68
C ALA A 482 22.35 8.84 18.37
N PRO A 483 21.60 8.57 17.28
CA PRO A 483 22.21 8.31 15.98
C PRO A 483 23.07 9.48 15.52
N ALA A 484 24.24 9.19 14.95
CA ALA A 484 25.13 10.21 14.41
C ALA A 484 24.62 10.81 13.09
N GLU A 485 23.88 10.03 12.32
CA GLU A 485 23.29 10.41 11.04
C GLU A 485 21.76 10.20 11.07
N PRO A 486 21.00 10.88 10.19
CA PRO A 486 19.57 10.62 10.05
C PRO A 486 19.29 9.15 9.70
N LEU A 487 18.40 8.54 10.47
CA LEU A 487 17.88 7.20 10.22
C LEU A 487 17.05 7.18 8.94
N ARG A 488 16.90 6.00 8.33
CA ARG A 488 16.15 5.83 7.09
C ARG A 488 14.78 5.23 7.34
N GLY A 489 13.75 5.82 6.76
CA GLY A 489 12.38 5.31 6.84
C GLY A 489 12.12 4.08 5.96
N HIS A 490 13.02 3.74 5.03
CA HIS A 490 12.90 2.61 4.09
C HIS A 490 11.57 2.56 3.31
N ASN A 491 10.94 3.73 3.12
CA ASN A 491 9.59 3.86 2.55
C ASN A 491 8.54 2.95 3.24
N ASP A 492 8.73 2.65 4.53
CA ASP A 492 7.81 1.85 5.35
C ASP A 492 7.33 2.69 6.54
N HIS A 493 6.03 2.95 6.56
CA HIS A 493 5.40 3.75 7.61
C HIS A 493 5.60 3.20 9.03
N ARG A 494 5.67 1.88 9.21
CA ARG A 494 5.84 1.25 10.53
C ARG A 494 7.26 1.43 11.04
N ILE A 495 8.23 1.41 10.13
CA ILE A 495 9.63 1.70 10.47
C ILE A 495 9.75 3.16 10.89
N VAL A 496 9.25 4.10 10.10
CA VAL A 496 9.28 5.53 10.46
C VAL A 496 8.68 5.79 11.83
N MET A 497 7.50 5.23 12.12
CA MET A 497 6.85 5.41 13.43
C MET A 497 7.62 4.72 14.57
N ALA A 498 8.19 3.54 14.35
CA ALA A 498 9.01 2.82 15.34
C ALA A 498 10.28 3.61 15.70
N LEU A 499 11.00 4.10 14.69
CA LEU A 499 12.20 4.93 14.88
C LEU A 499 11.85 6.26 15.56
N ALA A 500 10.75 6.90 15.16
CA ALA A 500 10.27 8.12 15.80
C ALA A 500 9.97 7.91 17.29
N THR A 501 9.42 6.75 17.66
CA THR A 501 9.17 6.37 19.06
C THR A 501 10.49 6.29 19.84
N LEU A 502 11.52 5.62 19.31
CA LEU A 502 12.84 5.56 19.94
C LEU A 502 13.56 6.91 20.00
N LEU A 503 13.43 7.74 18.97
CA LEU A 503 14.03 9.08 18.95
C LEU A 503 13.47 10.01 20.04
N THR A 504 12.32 9.68 20.66
CA THR A 504 11.85 10.41 21.86
C THR A 504 12.75 10.21 23.08
N LEU A 505 13.56 9.14 23.11
CA LEU A 505 14.54 8.88 24.18
C LEU A 505 15.89 9.57 23.91
N THR A 506 16.38 9.51 22.69
CA THR A 506 17.78 9.89 22.37
C THR A 506 17.89 11.17 21.55
N GLY A 507 16.83 11.54 20.84
CA GLY A 507 16.86 12.57 19.82
C GLY A 507 17.55 12.12 18.54
N GLY A 508 17.39 12.90 17.47
CA GLY A 508 17.98 12.63 16.17
C GLY A 508 16.99 12.93 15.04
N ALA A 509 17.17 12.25 13.92
CA ALA A 509 16.37 12.48 12.72
C ALA A 509 15.99 11.18 12.02
N VAL A 510 14.84 11.20 11.34
CA VAL A 510 14.39 10.13 10.44
C VAL A 510 14.02 10.73 9.08
N SER A 511 14.57 10.17 8.01
CA SER A 511 14.28 10.53 6.62
C SER A 511 13.14 9.68 6.05
N GLY A 512 12.48 10.16 4.99
CA GLY A 512 11.31 9.48 4.41
C GLY A 512 10.06 9.58 5.29
N ALA A 513 9.94 10.65 6.06
CA ALA A 513 8.85 10.84 7.02
C ALA A 513 7.46 10.80 6.38
N GLU A 514 7.34 11.15 5.09
CA GLU A 514 6.11 11.07 4.31
C GLU A 514 5.51 9.67 4.22
N ALA A 515 6.27 8.60 4.45
CA ALA A 515 5.78 7.23 4.43
C ALA A 515 4.59 7.03 5.39
N VAL A 516 4.55 7.75 6.53
CA VAL A 516 3.45 7.65 7.51
C VAL A 516 2.08 7.96 6.91
N ARG A 517 2.00 8.73 5.81
CA ARG A 517 0.74 9.02 5.10
C ARG A 517 -0.04 7.79 4.66
N LYS A 518 0.63 6.64 4.55
CA LYS A 518 -0.02 5.38 4.18
C LYS A 518 -1.05 4.88 5.21
N SER A 519 -0.82 5.13 6.50
CA SER A 519 -1.78 4.72 7.56
C SER A 519 -2.10 5.77 8.60
N TRP A 520 -1.28 6.82 8.71
CA TRP A 520 -1.46 7.88 9.69
C TRP A 520 -0.83 9.20 9.21
N PRO A 521 -1.48 9.92 8.28
CA PRO A 521 -0.96 11.16 7.70
C PRO A 521 -0.49 12.21 8.72
N ASP A 522 -1.25 12.35 9.82
CA ASP A 522 -0.99 13.38 10.83
C ASP A 522 -0.18 12.84 12.03
N TYR A 523 0.59 11.76 11.85
CA TYR A 523 1.35 11.12 12.94
C TYR A 523 2.31 12.08 13.65
N PHE A 524 3.12 12.83 12.90
CA PHE A 524 4.08 13.76 13.51
C PHE A 524 3.41 14.96 14.17
N ASP A 525 2.28 15.42 13.66
CA ASP A 525 1.50 16.48 14.30
C ASP A 525 0.81 15.97 15.56
N THR A 526 0.44 14.68 15.59
CA THR A 526 -0.03 13.99 16.81
C THR A 526 1.07 13.97 17.88
N LEU A 527 2.31 13.60 17.53
CA LEU A 527 3.43 13.67 18.46
C LEU A 527 3.65 15.09 19.01
N LYS A 528 3.56 16.13 18.17
CA LYS A 528 3.63 17.53 18.63
C LYS A 528 2.51 17.88 19.61
N LYS A 529 1.27 17.46 19.34
CA LYS A 529 0.12 17.66 20.26
C LYS A 529 0.32 16.98 21.59
N LEU A 530 1.04 15.86 21.62
CA LEU A 530 1.43 15.15 22.84
C LEU A 530 2.67 15.76 23.52
N GLY A 531 3.17 16.91 23.07
CA GLY A 531 4.29 17.63 23.68
C GLY A 531 5.67 17.18 23.22
N VAL A 532 5.78 16.30 22.22
CA VAL A 532 7.08 15.93 21.63
C VAL A 532 7.56 17.03 20.67
N ASN A 533 8.81 17.46 20.83
CA ASN A 533 9.40 18.48 19.96
C ASN A 533 9.81 17.87 18.62
N VAL A 534 8.94 18.05 17.62
CA VAL A 534 9.14 17.58 16.25
C VAL A 534 9.28 18.77 15.30
N TYR A 535 10.34 18.83 14.50
CA TYR A 535 10.53 19.84 13.47
C TYR A 535 10.99 19.21 12.17
N ALA A 536 10.44 19.68 11.06
CA ALA A 536 10.92 19.31 9.75
C ALA A 536 11.87 20.39 9.25
N VAL A 537 12.92 19.97 8.56
CA VAL A 537 13.70 20.88 7.74
C VAL A 537 13.21 20.66 6.32
N ASP A 538 12.36 21.57 5.84
CA ASP A 538 12.14 21.69 4.40
C ASP A 538 13.46 22.24 3.85
N LYS A 539 14.14 21.44 3.01
CA LYS A 539 15.36 21.88 2.33
C LYS A 539 15.03 22.84 1.20
#